data_AF-A0AAV2YKA6-F1
#
_entry.id   AF-A0AAV2YKA6-F1
#
_cell.length_a   1.000
_cell.length_b   1.000
_cell.length_c   1.000
_cell.angle_alpha   90.00
_cell.angle_beta   90.00
_cell.angle_gamma   90.00
#
_symmetry.space_group_name_H-M   'P 1'
#
loop_
_entity.id
_entity.type
_entity.pdbx_description
1 polymer ?
#
loop_
_entity_poly.entity_id
_entity_poly.type
_entity_poly.pdbx_seq_one_letter_code
_entity_poly.pdbx_strand_id
1 'polypeptide(L)'
;MPLDQFDGCIDLCASEQSADLATKLIEPTGTLIIVNRARYDLEPQSTMALDVNAIVVRELKVETVAECGDQMEAALAYLVTQCQDTAALAEIQRFVSSCVALANVHEVLEVTPTAQLEAAYLQVTCDLI
;
A
#
# COMPACT_ATOMS: atom_id res chain seq x y z
N MET A 1 10.96 -25.00 -7.08
CA MET A 1 12.09 -24.20 -6.57
C MET A 1 11.78 -23.91 -5.12
N PRO A 2 12.73 -24.05 -4.17
CA PRO A 2 12.48 -23.53 -2.83
C PRO A 2 12.20 -22.03 -2.97
N LEU A 3 11.10 -21.56 -2.38
CA LEU A 3 10.88 -20.13 -2.25
C LEU A 3 12.00 -19.61 -1.35
N ASP A 4 12.82 -18.71 -1.86
CA ASP A 4 13.81 -17.99 -1.04
C ASP A 4 13.03 -17.34 0.11
N GLN A 5 13.45 -17.60 1.36
CA GLN A 5 12.82 -16.99 2.51
C GLN A 5 13.32 -15.55 2.65
N PHE A 6 12.40 -14.64 2.98
CA PHE A 6 12.70 -13.21 3.08
C PHE A 6 12.87 -12.79 4.55
N ASP A 7 13.82 -11.90 4.83
CA ASP A 7 14.00 -11.27 6.16
C ASP A 7 12.75 -10.50 6.61
N GLY A 8 11.92 -10.07 5.65
CA GLY A 8 10.64 -9.47 5.93
C GLY A 8 9.72 -9.34 4.72
N CYS A 9 8.46 -9.05 4.98
CA CYS A 9 7.43 -8.84 3.97
C CYS A 9 6.60 -7.60 4.32
N ILE A 10 6.28 -6.80 3.30
CA ILE A 10 5.37 -5.67 3.42
C ILE A 10 4.06 -6.09 2.73
N ASP A 11 3.01 -6.31 3.52
CA ASP A 11 1.67 -6.62 3.03
C ASP A 11 0.89 -5.32 2.77
N LEU A 12 0.69 -5.03 1.47
CA LEU A 12 -0.10 -3.89 0.98
C LEU A 12 -1.58 -4.23 0.73
N CYS A 13 -1.92 -5.53 0.75
CA CYS A 13 -3.28 -6.02 0.53
C CYS A 13 -4.09 -5.99 1.83
N ALA A 14 -3.42 -6.24 2.97
CA ALA A 14 -4.04 -6.26 4.30
C ALA A 14 -5.25 -7.21 4.37
N SER A 15 -5.09 -8.41 3.81
CA SER A 15 -6.10 -9.48 3.79
C SER A 15 -5.60 -10.71 4.55
N GLU A 16 -6.51 -11.55 5.05
CA GLU A 16 -6.14 -12.79 5.75
C GLU A 16 -5.31 -13.71 4.84
N GLN A 17 -5.64 -13.78 3.55
CA GLN A 17 -4.92 -14.61 2.58
C GLN A 17 -3.50 -14.08 2.32
N SER A 18 -3.34 -12.76 2.18
CA SER A 18 -2.02 -12.16 1.98
C SER A 18 -1.14 -12.29 3.22
N ALA A 19 -1.71 -12.12 4.41
CA ALA A 19 -0.99 -12.27 5.67
C ALA A 19 -0.58 -13.73 5.93
N ASP A 20 -1.44 -14.71 5.66
CA ASP A 20 -1.11 -16.13 5.75
C ASP A 20 0.00 -16.53 4.75
N LEU A 21 -0.03 -16.00 3.53
CA LEU A 21 1.07 -16.20 2.58
C LEU A 21 2.37 -15.55 3.07
N ALA A 22 2.31 -14.30 3.51
CA ALA A 22 3.47 -13.56 3.97
C ALA A 22 4.14 -14.25 5.17
N THR A 23 3.36 -14.69 6.16
CA THR A 23 3.88 -15.42 7.33
C THR A 23 4.57 -16.73 6.96
N LYS A 24 4.26 -17.35 5.80
CA LYS A 24 4.95 -18.54 5.30
C LYS A 24 6.27 -18.21 4.59
N LEU A 25 6.33 -17.07 3.90
CA LEU A 25 7.47 -16.64 3.09
C LEU A 25 8.60 -15.98 3.90
N ILE A 26 8.27 -15.35 5.03
CA ILE A 26 9.25 -14.70 5.90
C ILE A 26 10.07 -15.76 6.63
N GLU A 27 11.36 -15.56 6.84
CA GLU A 27 12.21 -16.45 7.65
C GLU A 27 11.85 -16.39 9.15
N PRO A 28 12.22 -17.39 9.99
CA PRO A 28 12.11 -17.24 11.43
C PRO A 28 12.81 -15.96 11.92
N THR A 29 12.25 -15.28 12.92
CA THR A 29 12.68 -13.96 13.43
C THR A 29 12.53 -12.78 12.46
N GLY A 30 12.04 -13.01 11.25
CA GLY A 30 11.77 -11.95 10.28
C GLY A 30 10.56 -11.09 10.62
N THR A 31 10.31 -10.08 9.77
CA THR A 31 9.28 -9.05 10.04
C THR A 31 8.16 -9.05 9.01
N LEU A 32 6.91 -9.11 9.46
CA LEU A 32 5.71 -8.82 8.68
C LEU A 32 5.24 -7.39 8.98
N ILE A 33 5.23 -6.53 7.96
CA ILE A 33 4.68 -5.17 8.04
C ILE A 33 3.34 -5.17 7.32
N ILE A 34 2.26 -4.89 8.04
CA ILE A 34 0.90 -4.76 7.48
C ILE A 34 0.60 -3.28 7.27
N VAL A 35 0.37 -2.88 6.02
CA VAL A 35 -0.06 -1.51 5.71
C VAL A 35 -1.58 -1.43 5.84
N ASN A 36 -2.04 -0.82 6.92
CA ASN A 36 -3.45 -0.65 7.22
C ASN A 36 -4.06 0.42 6.31
N ARG A 37 -5.07 0.02 5.56
CA ARG A 37 -5.81 0.88 4.61
C ARG A 37 -7.19 1.28 5.09
N ALA A 38 -7.59 0.92 6.31
CA ALA A 38 -8.93 1.14 6.84
C ALA A 38 -9.42 2.59 6.79
N ARG A 39 -8.52 3.58 6.77
CA ARG A 39 -8.89 5.00 6.62
C ARG A 39 -9.29 5.41 5.20
N TYR A 40 -8.96 4.59 4.21
CA TYR A 40 -9.23 4.82 2.78
C TYR A 40 -10.31 3.90 2.24
N ASP A 41 -10.66 2.84 2.97
CA ASP A 41 -11.71 1.93 2.57
C ASP A 41 -13.08 2.53 2.92
N LEU A 42 -14.01 2.41 1.98
CA LEU A 42 -15.38 2.92 2.12
C LEU A 42 -16.17 2.18 3.20
N GLU A 43 -15.77 0.95 3.52
CA GLU A 43 -16.36 0.15 4.58
C GLU A 43 -15.38 -0.02 5.75
N PRO A 44 -15.86 -0.01 7.00
CA PRO A 44 -15.01 -0.29 8.16
C PRO A 44 -14.38 -1.66 7.98
N GLN A 45 -13.05 -1.73 7.88
CA GLN A 45 -12.39 -3.01 7.76
C GLN A 45 -12.72 -3.91 8.95
N SER A 46 -13.19 -5.11 8.62
CA SER A 46 -13.26 -6.25 9.53
C SER A 46 -11.91 -6.48 10.18
N THR A 47 -11.90 -6.82 11.47
CA THR A 47 -10.73 -7.42 12.13
C THR A 47 -10.15 -8.53 11.25
N MET A 48 -8.86 -8.44 10.93
CA MET A 48 -8.13 -9.46 10.16
C MET A 48 -7.62 -10.55 11.12
N ALA A 49 -7.96 -11.81 10.87
CA ALA A 49 -7.40 -12.92 11.62
C ALA A 49 -5.97 -13.23 11.17
N LEU A 50 -5.08 -13.47 12.14
CA LEU A 50 -3.71 -13.94 11.91
C LEU A 50 -3.49 -15.28 12.60
N ASP A 51 -2.71 -16.17 11.98
CA ASP A 51 -2.27 -17.41 12.64
C ASP A 51 -1.20 -17.10 13.70
N VAL A 52 -1.67 -16.91 14.93
CA VAL A 52 -0.82 -16.63 16.09
C VAL A 52 0.18 -17.77 16.36
N ASN A 53 -0.17 -19.02 16.04
CA ASN A 53 0.77 -20.14 16.24
C ASN A 53 1.95 -20.02 15.29
N ALA A 54 1.69 -19.72 14.02
CA ALA A 54 2.75 -19.50 13.04
C ALA A 54 3.65 -18.33 13.43
N ILE A 55 3.07 -17.23 13.92
CA ILE A 55 3.81 -16.05 14.39
C ILE A 55 4.71 -16.40 15.59
N VAL A 56 4.16 -17.06 16.61
CA VAL A 56 4.88 -17.37 17.85
C VAL A 56 5.98 -18.40 17.64
N VAL A 57 5.69 -19.51 16.95
CA VAL A 57 6.66 -20.59 16.72
C VAL A 57 7.86 -20.11 15.91
N ARG A 58 7.63 -19.15 15.01
CA ARG A 58 8.67 -18.60 14.14
C ARG A 58 9.24 -17.28 14.66
N GLU A 59 8.81 -16.83 15.84
CA GLU A 59 9.25 -15.56 16.45
C GLU A 59 9.11 -14.35 15.52
N LEU A 60 8.05 -14.31 14.71
CA LEU A 60 7.87 -13.22 13.74
C LEU A 60 7.54 -11.91 14.45
N LYS A 61 8.18 -10.83 13.99
CA LYS A 61 7.77 -9.47 14.36
C LYS A 61 6.62 -9.05 13.45
N VAL A 62 5.50 -8.63 14.04
CA VAL A 62 4.37 -8.09 13.27
C VAL A 62 4.21 -6.61 13.60
N GLU A 63 4.28 -5.76 12.58
CA GLU A 63 4.08 -4.32 12.68
C GLU A 63 2.90 -3.88 11.82
N THR A 64 2.23 -2.82 12.25
CA THR A 64 1.13 -2.23 11.48
C THR A 64 1.42 -0.76 11.24
N VAL A 65 1.31 -0.34 9.99
CA VAL A 65 1.51 1.05 9.56
C VAL A 65 0.20 1.59 9.02
N ALA A 66 -0.38 2.60 9.68
CA ALA A 66 -1.70 3.16 9.33
C ALA A 66 -1.66 4.67 8.98
N GLU A 67 -0.66 5.39 9.49
CA GLU A 67 -0.51 6.82 9.29
C GLU A 67 0.97 7.17 9.17
N CYS A 68 1.33 7.85 8.08
CA CYS A 68 2.70 8.28 7.78
C CYS A 68 2.75 9.80 7.51
N GLY A 69 1.81 10.57 8.07
CA GLY A 69 1.70 12.01 7.82
C GLY A 69 2.95 12.78 8.26
N ASP A 70 3.58 12.31 9.34
CA ASP A 70 4.86 12.79 9.86
C ASP A 70 6.05 12.50 8.94
N GLN A 71 5.93 11.55 8.01
CA GLN A 71 6.96 11.19 7.03
C GLN A 71 6.84 11.97 5.72
N MET A 72 5.83 12.84 5.57
CA MET A 72 5.58 13.57 4.33
C MET A 72 6.79 14.40 3.86
N GLU A 73 7.44 15.13 4.78
CA GLU A 73 8.61 15.95 4.43
C GLU A 73 9.78 15.08 3.93
N ALA A 74 10.02 13.94 4.58
CA ALA A 74 11.05 13.00 4.17
C ALA A 74 10.74 12.36 2.81
N ALA A 75 9.48 11.98 2.56
CA ALA A 75 9.03 11.43 1.29
C ALA A 75 9.19 12.44 0.15
N LEU A 76 8.84 13.72 0.38
CA LEU A 76 9.03 14.79 -0.59
C LEU A 76 10.52 15.03 -0.89
N ALA A 77 11.36 15.09 0.15
CA ALA A 77 12.81 15.24 -0.03
C ALA A 77 13.41 14.07 -0.83
N TYR A 78 12.93 12.85 -0.59
CA TYR A 78 13.31 11.67 -1.35
C TYR A 78 12.90 11.80 -2.83
N LEU A 79 11.64 12.18 -3.12
CA LEU A 79 11.16 12.38 -4.49
C LEU A 79 11.96 13.47 -5.22
N VAL A 80 12.27 14.58 -4.56
CA VAL A 80 13.13 15.63 -5.13
C VAL A 80 14.49 15.08 -5.51
N THR A 81 15.06 14.20 -4.68
CA THR A 81 16.33 13.54 -4.96
C THR A 81 16.22 12.59 -6.16
N GLN A 82 15.15 11.79 -6.23
CA GLN A 82 14.90 10.89 -7.36
C GLN A 82 14.72 11.65 -8.68
N CYS A 83 14.09 12.82 -8.67
CA CYS A 83 13.92 13.68 -9.85
C CYS A 83 15.25 14.22 -10.44
N GLN A 84 16.37 14.09 -9.72
CA GLN A 84 17.70 14.45 -10.25
C GLN A 84 18.23 13.39 -11.22
N ASP A 85 17.71 12.16 -11.16
CA ASP A 85 17.97 11.12 -12.14
C ASP A 85 16.89 11.17 -13.25
N THR A 86 17.33 11.33 -14.50
CA THR A 86 16.46 11.40 -15.68
C THR A 86 15.60 10.14 -15.85
N ALA A 87 16.11 8.96 -15.49
CA ALA A 87 15.36 7.71 -15.63
C ALA A 87 14.24 7.62 -14.58
N ALA A 88 14.58 7.89 -13.32
CA ALA A 88 13.61 7.93 -12.22
C ALA A 88 12.58 9.05 -12.42
N LEU A 89 12.97 10.22 -12.93
CA LEU A 89 12.07 11.31 -13.26
C LEU A 89 11.02 10.90 -14.29
N ALA A 90 11.42 10.22 -15.36
CA ALA A 90 10.50 9.76 -16.40
C ALA A 90 9.51 8.70 -15.86
N GLU A 91 9.97 7.83 -14.96
CA GLU A 91 9.13 6.86 -14.28
C GLU A 91 8.12 7.54 -13.35
N ILE A 92 8.59 8.46 -12.50
CA ILE A 92 7.72 9.24 -11.60
C ILE A 92 6.66 10.01 -12.41
N GLN A 93 7.04 10.68 -13.49
CA GLN A 93 6.10 11.41 -14.34
C GLN A 93 5.05 10.52 -15.01
N ARG A 94 5.36 9.25 -15.24
CA ARG A 94 4.41 8.28 -15.80
C ARG A 94 3.35 7.85 -14.77
N PHE A 95 3.68 7.81 -13.49
CA PHE A 95 2.78 7.36 -12.42
C PHE A 95 2.09 8.50 -11.66
N VAL A 96 2.67 9.71 -11.67
CA VAL A 96 2.05 10.88 -11.04
C VAL A 96 0.99 11.45 -11.99
N SER A 97 -0.28 11.32 -11.61
CA SER A 97 -1.37 12.02 -12.30
C SER A 97 -1.18 13.53 -12.17
N SER A 98 -1.56 14.27 -13.22
CA SER A 98 -1.61 15.73 -13.12
C SER A 98 -2.50 16.15 -11.95
N CYS A 99 -2.07 17.17 -11.20
CA CYS A 99 -2.88 17.73 -10.13
C CYS A 99 -4.24 18.17 -10.72
N VAL A 100 -5.34 17.67 -10.15
CA VAL A 100 -6.67 18.10 -10.56
C VAL A 100 -6.82 19.58 -10.18
N ALA A 101 -7.02 20.44 -11.18
CA ALA A 101 -7.22 21.86 -10.93
C ALA A 101 -8.50 22.06 -10.10
N LEU A 102 -8.32 22.48 -8.84
CA LEU A 102 -9.40 22.63 -7.86
C LEU A 102 -10.50 23.62 -8.28
N ALA A 103 -10.21 24.51 -9.23
CA ALA A 103 -11.10 25.59 -9.65
C ALA A 103 -12.50 25.10 -10.08
N ASN A 104 -12.62 23.89 -10.61
CA ASN A 104 -13.89 23.31 -11.07
C ASN A 104 -14.20 21.92 -10.49
N VAL A 105 -13.46 21.48 -9.45
CA VAL A 105 -13.62 20.12 -8.90
C VAL A 105 -15.03 19.85 -8.43
N HIS A 106 -15.70 20.83 -7.82
CA HIS A 106 -17.07 20.68 -7.35
C HIS A 106 -18.06 20.42 -8.50
N GLU A 107 -18.05 21.26 -9.54
CA GLU A 107 -18.92 21.07 -10.72
C GLU A 107 -18.66 19.74 -11.43
N VAL A 108 -17.40 19.31 -11.51
CA VAL A 108 -17.02 18.03 -12.11
C VAL A 108 -17.50 16.85 -11.26
N LEU A 109 -17.36 16.93 -9.94
CA LEU A 109 -17.82 15.88 -9.02
C LEU A 109 -19.36 15.76 -8.99
N GLU A 110 -20.09 16.87 -9.18
CA GLU A 110 -21.57 16.84 -9.23
C GLU A 110 -22.12 16.15 -10.48
N VAL A 111 -21.42 16.23 -11.61
CA VAL A 111 -21.91 15.70 -12.90
C VAL A 111 -21.27 14.36 -13.28
N THR A 112 -20.17 13.97 -12.63
CA THR A 112 -19.46 12.74 -12.94
C THR A 112 -20.01 11.59 -12.10
N PRO A 113 -20.55 10.52 -12.71
CA PRO A 113 -21.03 9.36 -11.98
C PRO A 113 -19.96 8.76 -11.08
N THR A 114 -20.33 8.34 -9.87
CA THR A 114 -19.42 7.77 -8.87
C THR A 114 -18.60 6.60 -9.43
N ALA A 115 -19.21 5.71 -10.21
CA ALA A 115 -18.50 4.59 -10.86
C ALA A 115 -17.39 5.05 -11.83
N GLN A 116 -17.54 6.23 -12.43
CA GLN A 116 -16.57 6.81 -13.35
C GLN A 116 -15.44 7.51 -12.59
N LEU A 117 -15.73 8.09 -11.42
CA LEU A 117 -14.73 8.62 -10.48
C LEU A 117 -13.92 7.47 -9.86
N GLU A 118 -14.58 6.40 -9.43
CA GLU A 118 -13.93 5.20 -8.89
C GLU A 118 -12.96 4.61 -9.92
N ALA A 119 -13.36 4.44 -11.18
CA ALA A 119 -12.47 3.94 -12.23
C ALA A 119 -11.28 4.88 -12.54
N ALA A 120 -11.44 6.19 -12.40
CA ALA A 120 -10.41 7.18 -12.71
C ALA A 120 -9.41 7.42 -11.57
N TYR A 121 -9.85 7.21 -10.32
CA TYR A 121 -9.07 7.55 -9.13
C TYR A 121 -8.79 6.35 -8.20
N LEU A 122 -9.24 5.12 -8.54
CA LEU A 122 -8.69 3.91 -7.96
C LEU A 122 -7.21 3.83 -8.36
N GLN A 123 -6.33 4.22 -7.44
CA GLN A 123 -4.88 4.15 -7.65
C GLN A 123 -4.33 2.72 -7.54
N VAL A 124 -5.17 1.75 -7.15
CA VAL A 124 -4.77 0.35 -7.01
C VAL A 124 -5.92 -0.55 -7.48
N THR A 125 -5.78 -1.14 -8.67
CA THR A 125 -6.51 -2.36 -9.02
C THR A 125 -5.62 -3.54 -8.63
N CYS A 126 -5.99 -4.26 -7.58
CA CYS A 126 -5.43 -5.59 -7.34
C CYS A 126 -6.08 -6.53 -8.35
N ASP A 127 -5.46 -6.69 -9.52
CA ASP A 127 -5.73 -7.85 -10.36
C ASP A 127 -5.18 -9.07 -9.61
N LEU A 128 -6.06 -9.72 -8.85
CA LEU A 128 -5.79 -11.04 -8.28
C LEU A 128 -5.55 -12.01 -9.45
N ILE A 129 -4.29 -12.39 -9.65
CA ILE A 129 -3.87 -13.54 -10.47
C ILE A 129 -3.65 -14.74 -9.54
#